data_AF-A0A6V8PIB1-F1
#
_entry.id   AF-A0A6V8PIB1-F1
#
_cell.length_a   1.000
_cell.length_b   1.000
_cell.length_c   1.000
_cell.angle_alpha   90.00
_cell.angle_beta   90.00
_cell.angle_gamma   90.00
#
_symmetry.space_group_name_H-M   'P 1'
#
loop_
_entity.id
_entity.type
_entity.pdbx_description
1 polymer ?
#
loop_
_entity_poly.entity_id
_entity_poly.type
_entity_poly.pdbx_seq_one_letter_code
_entity_poly.pdbx_strand_id
1 'polypeptide(L)'
;MLNKGHLSLIGNHGWFPRRGEKARFDQQPLEVAALIDACYEAYLATQDKKWRQAIDQCFNWFLGGNDVREPVYDFSTGGCKDGLHSAGVNQNQGAESTLAWLMALHRVHGIAQESILTKG
;
A
#
# COMPACT_ATOMS: atom_id res chain seq x y z
N MET A 1 1.49 6.07 -10.82
CA MET A 1 1.46 5.25 -9.59
C MET A 1 2.11 3.89 -9.83
N LEU A 2 1.69 3.20 -10.89
CA LEU A 2 2.28 1.91 -11.25
C LEU A 2 3.60 2.06 -12.00
N ASN A 3 4.52 1.13 -11.74
CA ASN A 3 5.74 0.87 -12.49
C ASN A 3 5.74 -0.61 -12.88
N LYS A 4 5.88 -0.94 -14.17
CA LYS A 4 5.84 -2.34 -14.67
C LYS A 4 4.65 -3.19 -14.18
N GLY A 5 3.51 -2.56 -13.86
CA GLY A 5 2.28 -3.23 -13.45
C GLY A 5 2.05 -3.35 -11.93
N HIS A 6 2.96 -2.84 -11.09
CA HIS A 6 2.83 -2.87 -9.63
C HIS A 6 3.03 -1.47 -9.01
N LEU A 7 2.61 -1.29 -7.76
CA LEU A 7 2.79 -0.02 -7.07
C LEU A 7 4.27 0.22 -6.75
N SER A 8 4.82 1.35 -7.20
CA SER A 8 6.19 1.76 -6.90
C SER A 8 6.16 3.18 -6.32
N LEU A 9 6.28 3.26 -5.00
CA LEU A 9 6.32 4.53 -4.28
C LEU A 9 7.70 5.17 -4.37
N ILE A 10 7.74 6.47 -4.13
CA ILE A 10 9.02 7.15 -3.90
C ILE A 10 9.43 6.72 -2.50
N GLY A 11 10.53 5.98 -2.38
CA GLY A 11 11.04 5.62 -1.08
C GLY A 11 11.77 6.80 -0.41
N ASN A 12 12.00 6.70 0.89
CA ASN A 12 12.51 7.79 1.73
C ASN A 12 14.04 7.81 1.86
N HIS A 13 14.77 7.16 0.95
CA HIS A 13 16.24 7.19 0.94
C HIS A 13 16.79 8.55 0.45
N GLY A 14 16.74 9.56 1.33
CA GLY A 14 17.19 10.92 1.07
C GLY A 14 16.14 11.85 0.44
N TRP A 15 16.48 13.13 0.31
CA TRP A 15 15.59 14.14 -0.27
C TRP A 15 15.45 13.98 -1.78
N PHE A 16 14.22 14.02 -2.30
CA PHE A 16 13.97 14.04 -3.75
C PHE A 16 14.32 15.42 -4.35
N PRO A 17 15.43 15.58 -5.10
CA PRO A 17 15.81 16.86 -5.67
C PRO A 17 14.90 17.19 -6.86
N ARG A 18 14.63 18.48 -7.09
CA ARG A 18 13.88 18.91 -8.27
C ARG A 18 14.63 18.49 -9.54
N ARG A 19 14.06 17.57 -10.33
CA ARG A 19 14.65 16.91 -11.52
C ARG A 19 15.74 15.86 -11.21
N GLY A 20 15.85 15.39 -9.97
CA GLY A 20 16.71 14.27 -9.61
C GLY A 20 16.06 12.90 -9.86
N GLU A 21 16.80 11.83 -9.57
CA GLU A 21 16.26 10.48 -9.57
C GLU A 21 15.41 10.25 -8.31
N LYS A 22 14.24 9.61 -8.48
CA LYS A 22 13.40 9.19 -7.34
C LYS A 22 14.13 8.09 -6.58
N ALA A 23 14.26 8.25 -5.27
CA ALA A 23 14.65 7.14 -4.43
C ALA A 23 13.62 6.02 -4.59
N ARG A 24 14.10 4.84 -4.99
CA ARG A 24 13.24 3.68 -5.26
C ARG A 24 13.00 2.82 -4.02
N PHE A 25 13.81 3.01 -2.98
CA PHE A 25 13.85 2.17 -1.79
C PHE A 25 13.68 3.01 -0.52
N ASP A 26 13.37 2.34 0.58
CA ASP A 26 12.77 2.87 1.81
C ASP A 26 11.31 3.29 1.62
N GLN A 27 10.57 2.51 0.83
CA GLN A 27 9.10 2.63 0.76
C GLN A 27 8.48 2.08 2.04
N GLN A 28 7.53 2.82 2.61
CA GLN A 28 6.99 2.50 3.94
C GLN A 28 5.52 2.07 3.88
N PRO A 29 5.10 1.08 4.70
CA PRO A 29 3.70 0.69 4.88
C PRO A 29 2.75 1.87 5.12
N LEU A 30 3.19 2.88 5.88
CA LEU A 30 2.39 4.05 6.23
C LEU A 30 1.95 4.84 4.99
N GLU A 31 2.84 5.01 4.01
CA GLU A 31 2.54 5.73 2.77
C GLU A 31 1.49 4.99 1.94
N VAL A 32 1.58 3.65 1.90
CA VAL A 32 0.61 2.80 1.19
C VAL A 32 -0.76 2.87 1.87
N ALA A 33 -0.80 2.82 3.20
CA ALA A 33 -2.04 2.97 3.96
C ALA A 33 -2.71 4.32 3.71
N ALA A 34 -1.94 5.42 3.71
CA ALA A 34 -2.44 6.75 3.41
C ALA A 34 -3.00 6.87 1.98
N LEU A 35 -2.37 6.23 0.99
CA LEU A 35 -2.87 6.18 -0.38
C LEU A 35 -4.18 5.39 -0.50
N ILE A 36 -4.31 4.29 0.23
CA ILE A 36 -5.56 3.51 0.32
C ILE A 36 -6.66 4.37 0.93
N ASP A 37 -6.40 5.07 2.04
CA ASP A 37 -7.36 5.98 2.67
C ASP A 37 -7.80 7.08 1.70
N ALA A 38 -6.86 7.73 1.00
CA ALA A 38 -7.19 8.77 0.04
C ALA A 38 -8.07 8.25 -1.13
N CYS A 39 -7.74 7.06 -1.65
CA CYS A 39 -8.55 6.44 -2.69
C CYS A 39 -9.93 6.01 -2.15
N TYR A 40 -10.00 5.56 -0.90
CA TYR A 40 -11.26 5.19 -0.25
C TYR A 40 -12.20 6.39 -0.14
N GLU A 41 -11.71 7.53 0.36
CA GLU A 41 -12.50 8.76 0.44
C GLU A 41 -12.91 9.26 -0.95
N ALA A 42 -12.02 9.19 -1.94
CA ALA A 42 -12.34 9.53 -3.32
C ALA A 42 -13.42 8.61 -3.92
N TYR A 43 -13.40 7.32 -3.57
CA TYR A 43 -14.46 6.39 -3.95
C TYR A 43 -15.79 6.77 -3.31
N LEU A 44 -15.83 7.05 -2.00
CA LEU A 44 -17.06 7.46 -1.33
C LEU A 44 -17.67 8.72 -1.96
N ALA A 45 -16.83 9.71 -2.27
CA ALA A 45 -17.26 10.98 -2.83
C ALA A 45 -17.74 10.90 -4.29
N THR A 46 -17.20 9.98 -5.09
CA THR A 46 -17.41 9.97 -6.55
C THR A 46 -18.09 8.72 -7.08
N GLN A 47 -18.08 7.62 -6.34
CA GLN A 47 -18.52 6.28 -6.75
C GLN A 47 -17.82 5.75 -8.02
N ASP A 48 -16.70 6.35 -8.42
CA ASP A 48 -15.94 5.94 -9.61
C ASP A 48 -15.10 4.69 -9.30
N LYS A 49 -15.36 3.61 -10.04
CA LYS A 49 -14.72 2.30 -9.88
C LYS A 49 -13.20 2.35 -10.03
N LYS A 50 -12.63 3.37 -10.67
CA LYS A 50 -11.17 3.53 -10.77
C LYS A 50 -10.50 3.62 -9.40
N TRP A 51 -11.18 4.21 -8.41
CA TRP A 51 -10.64 4.35 -7.06
C TRP A 51 -10.58 3.00 -6.33
N ARG A 52 -11.58 2.16 -6.54
CA ARG A 52 -11.56 0.77 -6.07
C ARG A 52 -10.41 -0.02 -6.67
N GLN A 53 -10.20 0.11 -7.99
CA GLN A 53 -9.05 -0.52 -8.66
C GLN A 53 -7.70 0.00 -8.11
N ALA A 54 -7.61 1.29 -7.80
CA ALA A 54 -6.41 1.87 -7.18
C ALA A 54 -6.16 1.29 -5.78
N ILE A 55 -7.21 1.11 -4.98
CA ILE A 55 -7.11 0.48 -3.64
C ILE A 55 -6.62 -0.95 -3.75
N ASP A 56 -7.18 -1.74 -4.67
CA ASP A 56 -6.74 -3.13 -4.91
C ASP A 56 -5.25 -3.18 -5.30
N GLN A 57 -4.80 -2.25 -6.16
CA GLN A 57 -3.39 -2.14 -6.56
C GLN A 57 -2.48 -1.76 -5.39
N CYS A 58 -2.91 -0.81 -4.54
CA CYS A 58 -2.15 -0.41 -3.36
C CYS A 58 -2.07 -1.54 -2.35
N PHE A 59 -3.20 -2.21 -2.08
CA PHE A 59 -3.25 -3.30 -1.12
C PHE A 59 -2.36 -4.46 -1.55
N ASN A 60 -2.30 -4.74 -2.86
CA ASN A 60 -1.42 -5.77 -3.40
C ASN A 60 0.07 -5.51 -3.11
N TRP A 61 0.49 -4.26 -2.86
CA TRP A 61 1.86 -3.94 -2.45
C TRP A 61 2.28 -4.68 -1.17
N PHE A 62 1.38 -4.80 -0.19
CA PHE A 62 1.64 -5.57 1.04
C PHE A 62 1.81 -7.07 0.77
N LEU A 63 1.23 -7.57 -0.32
CA LEU A 63 1.18 -8.99 -0.69
C LEU A 63 2.28 -9.39 -1.68
N GLY A 64 3.20 -8.47 -2.02
CA GLY A 64 4.28 -8.72 -2.99
C GLY A 64 4.07 -8.10 -4.36
N GLY A 65 2.97 -7.38 -4.58
CA GLY A 65 2.79 -6.48 -5.72
C GLY A 65 3.61 -5.20 -5.60
N ASN A 66 4.90 -5.33 -5.34
CA ASN A 66 5.83 -4.24 -5.04
C ASN A 66 7.18 -4.41 -5.76
N ASP A 67 8.09 -3.45 -5.59
CA ASP A 67 9.35 -3.40 -6.33
C ASP A 67 10.31 -4.57 -6.08
N VAL A 68 10.20 -5.25 -4.94
CA VAL A 68 11.04 -6.42 -4.60
C VAL A 68 10.33 -7.76 -4.79
N ARG A 69 9.03 -7.76 -5.11
CA ARG A 69 8.19 -8.95 -5.33
C ARG A 69 8.09 -9.90 -4.13
N GLU A 70 8.17 -9.36 -2.93
CA GLU A 70 8.09 -10.11 -1.68
C GLU A 70 6.96 -9.56 -0.80
N PRO A 71 6.21 -10.42 -0.08
CA PRO A 71 5.21 -9.96 0.88
C PRO A 71 5.85 -9.14 2.00
N VAL A 72 5.22 -7.99 2.29
CA VAL A 72 5.53 -7.14 3.45
C VAL A 72 4.70 -7.57 4.64
N TYR A 73 3.47 -8.03 4.41
CA TYR A 73 2.70 -8.72 5.43
C TYR A 73 3.31 -10.10 5.73
N ASP A 74 3.45 -10.42 7.01
CA ASP A 74 3.92 -11.73 7.48
C ASP A 74 2.73 -12.59 7.93
N PHE A 75 2.39 -13.58 7.10
CA PHE A 75 1.29 -14.52 7.36
C PHE A 75 1.53 -15.42 8.57
N SER A 76 2.78 -15.58 9.02
CA SER A 76 3.11 -16.46 10.15
C SER A 76 2.95 -15.77 11.50
N THR A 77 3.24 -14.47 11.57
CA THR A 77 3.17 -13.66 12.79
C THR A 77 1.91 -12.81 12.87
N GLY A 78 1.30 -12.50 11.72
CA GLY A 78 0.24 -11.49 11.60
C GLY A 78 0.74 -10.05 11.64
N GLY A 79 2.06 -9.83 11.69
CA GLY A 79 2.68 -8.51 11.66
C GLY A 79 2.96 -8.01 10.24
N CYS A 80 3.44 -6.77 10.15
CA CYS A 80 3.83 -6.15 8.89
C CYS A 80 5.27 -5.66 8.98
N LYS A 81 6.04 -5.94 7.94
CA LYS A 81 7.44 -5.56 7.82
C LYS A 81 7.60 -4.06 7.56
N ASP A 82 8.66 -3.46 8.10
CA ASP A 82 8.80 -2.00 8.17
C ASP A 82 9.03 -1.28 6.83
N GLY A 83 9.34 -2.01 5.75
CA GLY A 83 9.47 -1.41 4.43
C GLY A 83 10.32 -2.20 3.45
N LEU A 84 10.54 -1.59 2.30
CA LEU A 84 11.34 -2.17 1.20
C LEU A 84 12.71 -1.52 1.13
N HIS A 85 13.76 -2.30 1.35
CA HIS A 85 15.13 -1.88 1.10
C HIS A 85 15.61 -2.37 -0.28
N SER A 86 16.75 -1.87 -0.74
CA SER A 86 17.37 -2.29 -2.01
C SER A 86 17.70 -3.77 -2.07
N ALA A 87 17.95 -4.39 -0.91
CA ALA A 87 18.29 -5.81 -0.77
C ALA A 87 17.07 -6.74 -0.53
N GLY A 88 15.85 -6.19 -0.41
CA GLY A 88 14.65 -6.95 -0.09
C GLY A 88 13.82 -6.30 1.01
N VAL A 89 12.89 -7.06 1.60
CA VAL A 89 12.02 -6.55 2.66
C VAL A 89 12.77 -6.45 4.01
N ASN A 90 12.57 -5.35 4.72
CA ASN A 90 13.04 -5.20 6.10
C ASN A 90 12.33 -6.20 7.01
N GLN A 91 13.04 -7.08 7.73
CA GLN A 91 12.40 -8.11 8.54
C GLN A 91 11.83 -7.61 9.87
N ASN A 92 12.12 -6.37 10.27
CA ASN A 92 11.55 -5.76 11.46
C ASN A 92 10.03 -5.57 11.30
N GLN A 93 9.29 -5.85 12.36
CA GLN A 93 7.83 -5.74 12.40
C GLN A 93 7.41 -4.79 13.51
N GLY A 94 7.58 -3.49 13.27
CA GLY A 94 7.20 -2.44 14.18
C GLY A 94 5.68 -2.31 14.37
N ALA A 95 5.30 -1.56 15.41
CA ALA A 95 3.89 -1.25 15.68
C ALA A 95 3.27 -0.40 14.56
N GLU A 96 4.03 0.55 14.00
CA GLU A 96 3.56 1.46 12.94
C GLU A 96 3.21 0.73 11.65
N SER A 97 4.12 -0.13 11.18
CA SER A 97 3.93 -0.94 9.97
C SER A 97 2.75 -1.91 10.14
N THR A 98 2.64 -2.54 11.31
CA THR A 98 1.51 -3.42 11.64
C THR A 98 0.19 -2.66 11.66
N LEU A 99 0.16 -1.45 12.26
CA LEU A 99 -1.03 -0.61 12.24
C LEU A 99 -1.40 -0.16 10.83
N ALA A 100 -0.42 0.23 10.01
CA ALA A 100 -0.64 0.60 8.62
C ALA A 100 -1.29 -0.53 7.80
N TRP A 101 -0.82 -1.77 7.99
CA TRP A 101 -1.46 -2.95 7.40
C TRP A 101 -2.92 -3.13 7.86
N LEU A 102 -3.18 -3.03 9.17
CA LEU A 102 -4.53 -3.20 9.71
C LEU A 102 -5.49 -2.11 9.22
N MET A 103 -5.03 -0.87 9.12
CA MET A 103 -5.79 0.23 8.53
C MET A 103 -6.14 -0.04 7.06
N ALA A 104 -5.16 -0.46 6.27
CA ALA A 104 -5.35 -0.82 4.87
C ALA A 104 -6.37 -1.97 4.72
N LEU A 105 -6.23 -3.03 5.53
CA LEU A 105 -7.14 -4.17 5.54
C LEU A 105 -8.57 -3.75 5.91
N HIS A 106 -8.73 -2.88 6.90
CA HIS A 106 -10.03 -2.35 7.31
C HIS A 106 -10.73 -1.60 6.16
N ARG A 107 -10.01 -0.78 5.39
CA ARG A 107 -10.58 -0.07 4.22
C ARG A 107 -11.00 -1.01 3.09
N VAL A 108 -10.15 -2.00 2.78
CA VAL A 108 -10.50 -3.02 1.77
C VAL A 108 -11.75 -3.79 2.18
N HIS A 109 -11.87 -4.15 3.46
CA HIS A 109 -13.07 -4.80 3.97
C HIS A 109 -14.31 -3.90 3.86
N GLY A 110 -14.19 -2.62 4.22
CA GLY A 110 -15.30 -1.65 4.10
C GLY A 110 -15.87 -1.55 2.68
N ILE A 111 -14.99 -1.47 1.67
CA ILE A 111 -15.41 -1.44 0.26
C ILE A 111 -16.10 -2.73 -0.18
N ALA A 112 -15.63 -3.88 0.30
CA ALA A 112 -16.25 -5.16 -0.03
C ALA A 112 -17.69 -5.24 0.49
N GLN A 113 -17.95 -4.73 1.70
CA GLN A 113 -19.30 -4.65 2.28
C GLN A 113 -20.23 -3.71 1.50
N GLU A 114 -19.76 -2.51 1.13
CA GLU A 114 -20.51 -1.56 0.28
C GLU A 114 -20.92 -2.18 -1.07
N SER A 115 -20.01 -2.95 -1.68
CA SER A 115 -20.27 -3.64 -2.95
C SER A 115 -21.35 -4.72 -2.85
N ILE A 116 -21.60 -5.25 -1.65
CA ILE A 116 -22.64 -6.24 -1.37
C ILE A 116 -23.99 -5.52 -1.14
N LEU A 117 -23.99 -4.41 -0.40
CA LEU A 117 -25.20 -3.64 -0.08
C LEU A 117 -25.82 -2.93 -1.29
N THR A 118 -25.00 -2.48 -2.24
CA THR A 118 -25.47 -1.79 -3.46
C THR A 118 -26.02 -2.74 -4.55
N LYS A 119 -25.98 -4.05 -4.33
CA LYS A 119 -26.50 -5.07 -5.27
C LYS A 119 -27.86 -5.65 -4.89
N GLY A 120 -28.46 -5.23 -3.77
CA GLY A 120 -29.83 -5.57 -3.36
C GLY A 120 -30.82 -4.48 -3.75
#